data_AF-C7N9B7-F1
#
_entry.id   AF-C7N9B7-F1
#
_cell.length_a   1.000
_cell.length_b   1.000
_cell.length_c   1.000
_cell.angle_alpha   90.00
_cell.angle_beta   90.00
_cell.angle_gamma   90.00
#
_symmetry.space_group_name_H-M   'P 1'
#
loop_
_entity.id
_entity.type
_entity.pdbx_description
1 polymer ?
#
loop_
_entity_poly.entity_id
_entity_poly.type
_entity_poly.pdbx_seq_one_letter_code
_entity_poly.pdbx_strand_id
1 'polypeptide(L)' 'MKSRLYRTLAVLETDGNNIREPYSKFLGDGIYEVRVQQVNNIARVLYFFVVNKKIILTNGFIKKSQKTPKS' A
#
# COMPACT_ATOMS: atom_id res chain seq x y z
N MET A 1 -1.54 12.94 12.59
CA MET A 1 -2.09 11.62 12.16
C MET A 1 -1.84 11.28 10.69
N LYS A 2 -1.83 12.23 9.73
CA LYS A 2 -1.61 11.97 8.28
C LYS A 2 -0.17 11.57 7.85
N SER A 3 0.85 11.83 8.66
CA SER A 3 2.23 11.94 8.15
C SER A 3 2.87 10.68 7.52
N ARG A 4 2.57 9.47 8.02
CA ARG A 4 3.23 8.25 7.53
C ARG A 4 2.69 7.79 6.17
N LEU A 5 1.36 7.81 5.99
CA LEU A 5 0.74 7.45 4.72
C LEU A 5 1.18 8.40 3.60
N TYR A 6 1.14 9.71 3.85
CA TYR A 6 1.56 10.71 2.86
C TYR A 6 3.04 10.53 2.46
N ARG A 7 3.92 10.20 3.41
CA ARG A 7 5.31 9.89 3.09
C ARG A 7 5.44 8.65 2.22
N THR A 8 4.75 7.57 2.55
CA THR A 8 4.80 6.35 1.74
C THR A 8 4.22 6.57 0.33
N LEU A 9 3.17 7.38 0.20
CA LEU A 9 2.62 7.77 -1.10
C LEU A 9 3.59 8.66 -1.90
N ALA A 10 4.28 9.60 -1.24
CA ALA A 10 5.30 10.41 -1.90
C ALA A 10 6.46 9.55 -2.43
N VAL A 11 6.91 8.56 -1.66
CA VAL A 11 7.91 7.59 -2.14
C VAL A 11 7.35 6.78 -3.32
N LEU A 12 6.07 6.38 -3.28
CA LEU A 12 5.43 5.66 -4.39
C LEU A 12 5.35 6.50 -5.66
N GLU A 13 5.13 7.80 -5.53
CA GLU A 13 5.15 8.74 -6.64
C GLU A 13 6.57 8.89 -7.24
N THR A 14 7.61 8.95 -6.41
CA THR A 14 9.00 9.10 -6.90
C THR A 14 9.58 7.81 -7.46
N ASP A 15 9.37 6.70 -6.78
CA ASP A 15 10.07 5.44 -7.04
C ASP A 15 9.24 4.47 -7.88
N GLY A 16 7.92 4.66 -7.94
CA GLY A 16 7.00 3.87 -8.75
C GLY A 16 7.11 2.38 -8.47
N ASN A 17 7.42 1.61 -9.52
CA ASN A 17 7.50 0.14 -9.46
C ASN A 17 8.78 -0.39 -8.77
N ASN A 18 9.67 0.50 -8.33
CA ASN A 18 10.89 0.11 -7.63
C ASN A 18 10.66 -0.11 -6.13
N ILE A 19 9.50 0.29 -5.59
CA ILE A 19 9.18 0.03 -4.19
C ILE A 19 8.95 -1.46 -3.96
N ARG A 20 9.65 -2.00 -2.96
CA ARG A 20 9.52 -3.39 -2.52
C ARG A 20 9.08 -3.47 -1.06
N GLU A 21 9.08 -4.69 -0.52
CA GLU A 21 8.83 -4.90 0.90
C GLU A 21 9.89 -4.16 1.74
N PRO A 22 9.51 -3.55 2.88
CA PRO A 22 8.24 -3.70 3.59
C PRO A 22 7.12 -2.72 3.16
N TYR A 23 7.38 -1.79 2.24
CA TYR A 23 6.47 -0.67 1.92
C TYR A 23 5.46 -0.98 0.82
N SER A 24 5.83 -1.81 -0.15
CA SER A 24 4.93 -2.34 -1.17
C SER A 24 5.06 -3.86 -1.27
N LYS A 25 3.96 -4.53 -1.55
CA LYS A 25 3.94 -5.97 -1.80
C LYS A 25 3.08 -6.26 -3.03
N PHE A 26 3.60 -7.10 -3.93
CA PHE A 26 2.83 -7.64 -5.04
C PHE A 26 1.85 -8.71 -4.54
N LEU A 27 0.59 -8.63 -4.95
CA LEU A 27 -0.47 -9.56 -4.56
C LEU A 27 -0.83 -10.56 -5.67
N GLY A 28 -0.52 -10.25 -6.93
CA GLY A 28 -0.97 -11.02 -8.10
C GLY A 28 -1.68 -10.13 -9.11
N ASP A 29 -1.80 -10.58 -10.35
CA ASP A 29 -2.62 -9.94 -11.41
C ASP A 29 -2.36 -8.44 -11.64
N GLY A 30 -1.11 -7.99 -11.45
CA GLY A 30 -0.75 -6.57 -11.58
C GLY A 30 -1.19 -5.69 -10.40
N ILE A 31 -1.73 -6.28 -9.33
CA ILE A 31 -2.19 -5.60 -8.12
C ILE A 31 -1.08 -5.62 -7.06
N TYR A 32 -0.89 -4.47 -6.43
CA TYR A 32 0.05 -4.25 -5.35
C TYR A 32 -0.68 -3.68 -4.14
N GLU A 33 -0.09 -3.85 -2.95
CA GLU A 33 -0.53 -3.18 -1.73
C GLU A 33 0.57 -2.26 -1.19
N VAL A 34 0.22 -1.01 -0.89
CA VAL A 34 1.01 -0.15 -0.01
C VAL A 34 0.78 -0.60 1.43
N ARG A 35 1.86 -0.80 2.18
CA ARG A 35 1.86 -1.24 3.57
C ARG A 35 2.31 -0.09 4.47
N VAL A 36 1.38 0.48 5.23
CA VAL A 36 1.67 1.55 6.20
C VAL A 36 1.47 1.01 7.62
N GLN A 37 2.58 0.80 8.33
CA GLN A 37 2.55 0.44 9.73
C GLN A 37 2.60 1.70 10.60
N GLN A 38 1.57 1.87 11.42
CA GLN A 38 1.49 2.85 12.50
C GLN A 38 1.39 2.09 13.83
N VAL A 39 1.85 2.70 14.93
CA VAL A 39 2.04 2.05 16.24
C VAL A 39 0.85 1.17 16.64
N ASN A 40 -0.38 1.63 16.43
CA ASN A 40 -1.61 0.90 16.78
C ASN A 40 -2.45 0.44 15.58
N ASN A 41 -2.07 0.78 14.34
CA ASN A 41 -2.89 0.54 13.16
C ASN A 41 -2.01 0.15 11.95
N ILE A 42 -2.37 -0.93 11.26
CA ILE A 42 -1.76 -1.29 9.98
C ILE A 42 -2.74 -0.91 8.87
N ALA A 43 -2.43 0.13 8.10
CA ALA A 43 -3.21 0.48 6.92
C ALA A 43 -2.62 -0.18 5.67
N ARG A 44 -3.49 -0.69 4.82
CA ARG A 44 -3.12 -1.19 3.49
C ARG A 44 -3.93 -0.48 2.43
N VAL A 45 -3.30 -0.13 1.32
CA VAL A 45 -3.97 0.50 0.18
C VAL A 45 -3.63 -0.27 -1.08
N LEU A 46 -4.66 -0.77 -1.77
CA LEU A 46 -4.47 -1.46 -3.05
C LEU A 46 -4.18 -0.45 -4.15
N TYR A 47 -3.26 -0.79 -5.03
CA TYR A 47 -2.93 0.01 -6.20
C TYR A 47 -2.46 -0.83 -7.38
N PHE A 48 -2.48 -0.24 -8.57
CA PHE A 48 -1.93 -0.83 -9.78
C PHE A 48 -1.42 0.27 -10.72
N PHE A 49 -0.55 -0.14 -11.65
CA PHE A 49 0.00 0.75 -12.68
C PHE A 49 -0.91 0.74 -13.90
N VAL A 50 -1.09 1.90 -14.51
CA VAL A 50 -1.72 2.04 -15.83
C VAL A 50 -0.78 2.74 -16.80
N VAL A 51 -1.14 2.72 -18.08
CA VAL A 51 -0.38 3.41 -19.14
C VAL A 51 -0.10 4.87 -18.79
N ASN A 52 1.01 5.40 -19.31
CA ASN A 52 1.50 6.76 -19.04
C ASN A 52 1.98 7.03 -17.61
N LYS A 53 2.63 6.03 -16.98
CA LYS A 53 3.27 6.15 -15.64
C LYS A 53 2.30 6.63 -14.55
N LYS A 54 1.03 6.25 -14.64
CA LYS A 54 0.01 6.59 -13.65
C LYS A 54 -0.18 5.42 -12.69
N ILE A 55 -0.42 5.77 -11.44
CA ILE A 55 -0.69 4.82 -10.36
C ILE A 55 -2.11 5.10 -9.87
N ILE A 56 -2.97 4.07 -9.88
CA ILE A 56 -4.34 4.18 -9.38
C ILE A 56 -4.40 3.50 -8.03
N LEU A 57 -4.77 4.26 -7.00
CA LEU A 57 -5.06 3.76 -5.66
C LEU A 57 -6.56 3.55 -5.54
N THR A 58 -6.97 2.40 -5.00
CA THR A 58 -8.38 2.03 -4.88
C THR A 58 -8.79 1.90 -3.42
N ASN A 59 -8.82 0.68 -2.89
CA ASN A 59 -9.35 0.38 -1.58
C ASN A 59 -8.25 0.51 -0.52
N GLY A 60 -8.45 1.43 0.42
CA GLY A 60 -7.67 1.56 1.63
C GLY A 60 -8.42 0.97 2.82
N PHE A 61 -7.80 0.07 3.58
CA PHE A 61 -8.40 -0.49 4.78
C PHE A 61 -7.42 -0.45 5.96
N ILE A 62 -7.97 -0.20 7.15
CA ILE A 62 -7.23 -0.35 8.41
C ILE A 62 -7.43 -1.78 8.88
N LYS A 63 -6.34 -2.55 8.93
CA LYS A 63 -6.33 -3.89 9.50
C LYS A 63 -6.55 -3.75 11.02
N LYS A 64 -7.77 -4.08 11.48
CA LYS A 64 -8.15 -4.02 12.91
C LYS A 64 -7.72 -5.25 13.71
N SER A 65 -7.31 -6.34 13.06
CA SER A 65 -6.81 -7.55 13.73
C SER A 65 -5.48 -8.02 13.12
N GLN A 66 -4.59 -8.57 13.95
CA GLN A 66 -3.29 -9.02 13.47
C GLN A 66 -3.35 -10.34 12.67
N LYS A 67 -4.41 -11.14 12.85
CA LYS A 67 -4.61 -12.43 12.19
C LYS A 67 -5.68 -12.34 11.11
N THR A 68 -5.39 -12.94 9.96
CA THR A 68 -6.42 -13.34 8.98
C THR A 68 -7.47 -14.16 9.74
N PRO A 69 -8.77 -13.83 9.65
CA PRO A 69 -9.81 -14.70 10.21
C PRO A 69 -9.58 -16.09 9.65
N LYS A 70 -9.36 -17.07 10.53
CA LYS A 70 -9.53 -18.47 10.15
C LYS A 70 -11.04 -18.65 10.06
N SER A 71 -11.51 -19.08 8.89
CA SER A 71 -12.85 -19.64 8.74
C SER A 71 -13.13 -20.66 9.83
#